data_AF-A0A3R9U0I6-F1
#
_entry.id   AF-A0A3R9U0I6-F1
#
_cell.length_a   1.000
_cell.length_b   1.000
_cell.length_c   1.000
_cell.angle_alpha   90.00
_cell.angle_beta   90.00
_cell.angle_gamma   90.00
#
_symmetry.space_group_name_H-M   'P 1'
#
loop_
_entity.id
_entity.type
_entity.pdbx_description
1 polymer ?
#
loop_
_entity_poly.entity_id
_entity_poly.type
_entity_poly.pdbx_seq_one_letter_code
_entity_poly.pdbx_strand_id
1 'polypeptide(L)'
;MPRSTTDHDPTPREGRRPRLRTAAIATGVVAVAAGGLYGAGLLATGDDISAGTRVAGIDIGGMSRSQAEARLTAAAPAAWKAPIPVRVGDLASTVDPASAGLTVDVAKTAERAADPSRDPVTVVRRLFSSGEREIRPVFAYDEARAKATVAGLAKRNDRAVREGSVAFRDGKAVATQPVTGRKLDTARAAESLRAAYPAATGAAPVALPVALTRPKLPAAEVNRFLDTYAEPALSGPVTLTAGGQRLRISPATLSDHLTVKNDDGHLSGNLDAEALLRDPDVARPLASLTNAPTQSTLGVRGGKVVVESEGRPGHEVTAKALGDAVRPLLTKTGDAARTAAVATEVTRPDLTSDSLARLGITEQMSSFTVNFPPAPYRTTNIGRAAELINGSLVQPGAVWSFNRTVGERTPDNGFVDGTMILDGQYRSAPGGGVSAMATTVYNAMFFAGVKPVEHGAHSFYIERYPAGREATVAWGSLDLKFRNDTGKPIYIKASATDSSVTVSFLGTKKYDSVEAVAGPRTDLTQPAKREGTGKACVPQPPLEGFDISVDRVFKNDGVEVKRETYKTHYTPRDEVTCTADPEEKPKDAGGAADVPEGR
;
A
#
# COMPACT_ATOMS: atom_id res chain seq x y z
N MET A 1 74.79 -91.74 -7.50
CA MET A 1 75.43 -93.08 -7.55
C MET A 1 76.02 -93.36 -6.17
N PRO A 2 76.07 -94.60 -5.64
CA PRO A 2 76.23 -95.89 -6.35
C PRO A 2 74.97 -96.78 -6.30
N ARG A 3 74.60 -97.48 -7.39
CA ARG A 3 75.10 -98.77 -7.90
C ARG A 3 74.83 -99.94 -6.95
N SER A 4 73.96 -100.86 -7.34
CA SER A 4 74.41 -102.06 -8.07
C SER A 4 73.25 -102.91 -8.59
N THR A 5 73.38 -103.25 -9.86
CA THR A 5 72.75 -104.30 -10.66
C THR A 5 73.22 -105.70 -10.24
N THR A 6 72.38 -106.72 -10.51
CA THR A 6 72.61 -108.01 -11.24
C THR A 6 71.80 -109.12 -10.57
N ASP A 7 71.20 -110.12 -11.22
CA ASP A 7 70.81 -110.49 -12.59
C ASP A 7 70.22 -111.93 -12.50
N HIS A 8 69.69 -112.47 -13.61
CA HIS A 8 69.43 -113.90 -13.93
C HIS A 8 68.10 -114.52 -13.44
N ASP A 9 67.34 -115.29 -14.24
CA ASP A 9 67.39 -115.72 -15.65
C ASP A 9 66.00 -116.39 -15.98
N PRO A 10 65.68 -116.90 -17.19
CA PRO A 10 64.34 -116.84 -17.77
C PRO A 10 63.79 -118.24 -18.13
N THR A 11 62.86 -118.28 -19.09
CA THR A 11 62.34 -119.41 -19.93
C THR A 11 60.91 -119.89 -19.59
N PRO A 12 60.19 -120.53 -20.54
CA PRO A 12 59.89 -120.08 -21.91
C PRO A 12 58.38 -120.24 -22.29
N ARG A 13 58.09 -119.90 -23.55
CA ARG A 13 56.81 -119.78 -24.29
C ARG A 13 55.90 -121.02 -24.34
N GLU A 14 54.57 -120.76 -24.34
CA GLU A 14 53.49 -121.34 -25.17
C GLU A 14 52.23 -120.48 -24.89
N GLY A 15 51.29 -120.09 -25.76
CA GLY A 15 50.74 -120.63 -26.99
C GLY A 15 49.19 -120.59 -26.88
N ARG A 16 48.51 -119.86 -27.78
CA ARG A 16 47.05 -119.84 -28.12
C ARG A 16 46.08 -118.82 -27.47
N ARG A 17 45.56 -117.92 -28.32
CA ARG A 17 44.20 -117.30 -28.32
C ARG A 17 43.15 -118.32 -28.82
N PRO A 18 41.79 -118.12 -28.77
CA PRO A 18 41.04 -116.87 -28.53
C PRO A 18 39.79 -116.98 -27.59
N ARG A 19 39.35 -115.87 -26.98
CA ARG A 19 37.96 -115.69 -26.47
C ARG A 19 37.46 -114.26 -26.75
N LEU A 20 37.19 -113.96 -28.04
CA LEU A 20 36.66 -112.67 -28.51
C LEU A 20 35.14 -112.50 -28.29
N ARG A 21 34.46 -113.46 -27.67
CA ARG A 21 33.01 -113.39 -27.40
C ARG A 21 32.67 -112.68 -26.09
N THR A 22 33.61 -112.61 -25.15
CA THR A 22 33.37 -111.98 -23.83
C THR A 22 33.46 -110.44 -23.88
N ALA A 23 34.25 -109.87 -24.79
CA ALA A 23 34.37 -108.41 -24.93
C ALA A 23 33.11 -107.78 -25.56
N ALA A 24 32.51 -108.40 -26.58
CA ALA A 24 31.28 -107.91 -27.20
C ALA A 24 30.06 -107.98 -26.25
N ILE A 25 30.00 -109.00 -25.39
CA ILE A 25 28.97 -109.10 -24.35
C ILE A 25 29.20 -108.03 -23.26
N ALA A 26 30.45 -107.78 -22.85
CA ALA A 26 30.75 -106.72 -21.89
C ALA A 26 30.40 -105.32 -22.43
N THR A 27 30.71 -105.01 -23.69
CA THR A 27 30.35 -103.71 -24.30
C THR A 27 28.84 -103.57 -24.50
N GLY A 28 28.14 -104.65 -24.86
CA GLY A 28 26.67 -104.67 -24.95
C GLY A 28 26.00 -104.48 -23.59
N VAL A 29 26.52 -105.11 -22.53
CA VAL A 29 26.02 -104.93 -21.15
C VAL A 29 26.30 -103.52 -20.65
N VAL A 30 27.47 -102.91 -20.94
CA VAL A 30 27.73 -101.51 -20.59
C VAL A 30 26.86 -100.54 -21.39
N ALA A 31 26.61 -100.79 -22.68
CA ALA A 31 25.72 -99.94 -23.48
C ALA A 31 24.25 -100.05 -23.05
N VAL A 32 23.78 -101.24 -22.68
CA VAL A 32 22.43 -101.46 -22.11
C VAL A 32 22.33 -100.89 -20.69
N ALA A 33 23.39 -100.99 -19.88
CA ALA A 33 23.44 -100.38 -18.55
C ALA A 33 23.51 -98.86 -18.63
N ALA A 34 24.30 -98.29 -19.54
CA ALA A 34 24.39 -96.85 -19.77
C ALA A 34 23.11 -96.29 -20.41
N GLY A 35 22.53 -97.00 -21.38
CA GLY A 35 21.22 -96.67 -21.98
C GLY A 35 20.06 -96.85 -20.99
N GLY A 36 20.15 -97.84 -20.10
CA GLY A 36 19.21 -98.08 -19.01
C GLY A 36 19.33 -97.05 -17.89
N LEU A 37 20.56 -96.64 -17.53
CA LEU A 37 20.82 -95.55 -16.58
C LEU A 37 20.47 -94.18 -17.15
N TYR A 38 20.70 -93.96 -18.45
CA TYR A 38 20.27 -92.76 -19.16
C TYR A 38 18.75 -92.72 -19.32
N GLY A 39 18.10 -93.85 -19.65
CA GLY A 39 16.65 -93.99 -19.74
C GLY A 39 15.95 -93.87 -18.38
N ALA A 40 16.52 -94.49 -17.33
CA ALA A 40 16.06 -94.32 -15.95
C ALA A 40 16.31 -92.88 -15.45
N GLY A 41 17.43 -92.27 -15.84
CA GLY A 41 17.71 -90.85 -15.62
C GLY A 41 16.66 -89.96 -16.29
N LEU A 42 16.38 -90.15 -17.58
CA LEU A 42 15.36 -89.42 -18.34
C LEU A 42 13.93 -89.61 -17.80
N LEU A 43 13.59 -90.79 -17.30
CA LEU A 43 12.29 -91.07 -16.67
C LEU A 43 12.18 -90.53 -15.24
N ALA A 44 13.31 -90.41 -14.53
CA ALA A 44 13.38 -89.85 -13.18
C ALA A 44 13.59 -88.32 -13.16
N THR A 45 14.05 -87.73 -14.27
CA THR A 45 14.29 -86.28 -14.42
C THR A 45 13.43 -85.73 -15.55
N GLY A 46 12.09 -85.73 -15.40
CA GLY A 46 11.17 -85.17 -16.40
C GLY A 46 11.37 -83.65 -16.60
N ASP A 47 10.30 -82.87 -16.75
CA ASP A 47 10.39 -81.39 -16.70
C ASP A 47 10.72 -80.85 -15.28
N ASP A 48 11.44 -81.63 -14.49
CA ASP A 48 11.65 -81.51 -13.06
C ASP A 48 12.97 -80.81 -12.73
N ILE A 49 12.98 -80.13 -11.58
CA ILE A 49 14.13 -79.42 -11.06
C ILE A 49 15.10 -80.43 -10.44
N SER A 50 16.40 -80.30 -10.72
CA SER A 50 17.41 -81.22 -10.20
C SER A 50 17.38 -81.33 -8.68
N ALA A 51 17.49 -82.54 -8.14
CA ALA A 51 17.55 -82.79 -6.70
C ALA A 51 18.69 -81.98 -6.04
N GLY A 52 18.44 -81.47 -4.82
CA GLY A 52 19.39 -80.61 -4.10
C GLY A 52 19.39 -79.13 -4.52
N THR A 53 18.44 -78.69 -5.37
CA THR A 53 18.28 -77.29 -5.76
C THR A 53 17.51 -76.51 -4.69
N ARG A 54 18.08 -75.39 -4.24
CA ARG A 54 17.49 -74.49 -3.25
C ARG A 54 17.38 -73.06 -3.78
N VAL A 55 16.39 -72.31 -3.31
CA VAL A 55 16.22 -70.87 -3.59
C VAL A 55 16.00 -70.16 -2.27
N ALA A 56 16.94 -69.29 -1.87
CA ALA A 56 16.90 -68.54 -0.62
C ALA A 56 16.64 -69.47 0.60
N GLY A 57 17.25 -70.66 0.60
CA GLY A 57 17.10 -71.68 1.65
C GLY A 57 15.88 -72.61 1.50
N ILE A 58 14.99 -72.37 0.53
CA ILE A 58 13.83 -73.24 0.25
C ILE A 58 14.24 -74.37 -0.69
N ASP A 59 14.07 -75.62 -0.28
CA ASP A 59 14.31 -76.79 -1.13
C ASP A 59 13.19 -76.99 -2.14
N ILE A 60 13.57 -77.01 -3.42
CA ILE A 60 12.69 -77.24 -4.58
C ILE A 60 13.22 -78.38 -5.47
N GLY A 61 14.25 -79.09 -5.04
CA GLY A 61 14.85 -80.18 -5.80
C GLY A 61 13.90 -81.38 -5.93
N GLY A 62 13.84 -81.98 -7.11
CA GLY A 62 12.96 -83.11 -7.41
C GLY A 62 11.49 -82.73 -7.63
N MET A 63 11.15 -81.45 -7.59
CA MET A 63 9.78 -80.95 -7.86
C MET A 63 9.61 -80.59 -9.33
N SER A 64 8.39 -80.76 -9.85
CA SER A 64 7.98 -80.14 -11.12
C SER A 64 7.91 -78.62 -10.98
N ARG A 65 7.95 -77.88 -12.10
CA ARG A 65 7.92 -76.40 -12.09
C ARG A 65 6.73 -75.83 -11.32
N SER A 66 5.54 -76.39 -11.51
CA SER A 66 4.32 -75.94 -10.82
C SER A 66 4.33 -76.24 -9.32
N GLN A 67 4.89 -77.39 -8.92
CA GLN A 67 5.09 -77.73 -7.50
C GLN A 67 6.14 -76.81 -6.85
N ALA A 68 7.21 -76.48 -7.57
CA ALA A 68 8.23 -75.55 -7.10
C ALA A 68 7.66 -74.13 -6.95
N GLU A 69 6.86 -73.63 -7.90
CA GLU A 69 6.17 -72.34 -7.79
C GLU A 69 5.24 -72.27 -6.57
N ALA A 70 4.43 -73.31 -6.35
CA ALA A 70 3.55 -73.41 -5.18
C ALA A 70 4.37 -73.44 -3.88
N ARG A 71 5.49 -74.18 -3.86
CA ARG A 71 6.39 -74.27 -2.71
C ARG A 71 7.08 -72.95 -2.39
N LEU A 72 7.62 -72.25 -3.40
CA LEU A 72 8.26 -70.94 -3.26
C LEU A 72 7.27 -69.87 -2.79
N THR A 73 6.02 -69.95 -3.23
CA THR A 73 4.95 -69.04 -2.80
C THR A 73 4.57 -69.28 -1.33
N ALA A 74 4.39 -70.55 -0.94
CA ALA A 74 3.99 -70.94 0.40
C ALA A 74 5.09 -70.72 1.46
N ALA A 75 6.36 -70.95 1.08
CA ALA A 75 7.52 -70.82 1.97
C ALA A 75 8.30 -69.51 1.78
N ALA A 76 7.71 -68.50 1.12
CA ALA A 76 8.36 -67.23 0.80
C ALA A 76 8.99 -66.58 2.05
N PRO A 77 10.30 -66.26 2.05
CA PRO A 77 10.96 -65.60 3.16
C PRO A 77 10.29 -64.26 3.51
N ALA A 78 10.22 -63.93 4.80
CA ALA A 78 9.65 -62.66 5.26
C ALA A 78 10.31 -61.43 4.59
N ALA A 79 11.62 -61.52 4.29
CA ALA A 79 12.38 -60.48 3.61
C ALA A 79 11.84 -60.10 2.21
N TRP A 80 11.10 -60.99 1.54
CA TRP A 80 10.51 -60.70 0.22
C TRP A 80 9.29 -59.79 0.30
N LYS A 81 8.63 -59.75 1.47
CA LYS A 81 7.43 -58.93 1.74
C LYS A 81 7.70 -57.82 2.76
N ALA A 82 8.89 -57.79 3.35
CA ALA A 82 9.26 -56.81 4.36
C ALA A 82 9.23 -55.38 3.77
N PRO A 83 8.58 -54.40 4.43
CA PRO A 83 8.63 -53.01 4.02
C PRO A 83 10.06 -52.49 3.94
N ILE A 84 10.39 -51.76 2.87
CA ILE A 84 11.69 -51.11 2.67
C ILE A 84 11.68 -49.81 3.48
N PRO A 85 12.53 -49.65 4.51
CA PRO A 85 12.68 -48.36 5.18
C PRO A 85 13.34 -47.38 4.22
N VAL A 86 12.78 -46.19 4.07
CA VAL A 86 13.26 -45.14 3.17
C VAL A 86 13.41 -43.82 3.90
N ARG A 87 14.30 -42.98 3.40
CA ARG A 87 14.52 -41.63 3.91
C ARG A 87 14.50 -40.62 2.77
N VAL A 88 13.63 -39.61 2.87
CA VAL A 88 13.51 -38.49 1.92
C VAL A 88 13.92 -37.20 2.63
N GLY A 89 15.18 -36.78 2.46
CA GLY A 89 15.75 -35.72 3.30
C GLY A 89 15.81 -36.15 4.77
N ASP A 90 15.16 -35.42 5.67
CA ASP A 90 15.14 -35.74 7.11
C ASP A 90 13.93 -36.62 7.52
N LEU A 91 13.04 -36.92 6.57
CA LEU A 91 11.81 -37.67 6.84
C LEU A 91 12.05 -39.16 6.60
N ALA A 92 11.81 -39.98 7.63
CA ALA A 92 11.81 -41.43 7.54
C ALA A 92 10.40 -41.95 7.20
N SER A 93 10.32 -42.93 6.32
CA SER A 93 9.08 -43.61 5.93
C SER A 93 9.35 -45.06 5.55
N THR A 94 8.32 -45.81 5.20
CA THR A 94 8.44 -47.18 4.71
C THR A 94 7.69 -47.32 3.38
N VAL A 95 8.21 -48.19 2.51
CA VAL A 95 7.61 -48.50 1.22
C VAL A 95 7.35 -49.98 1.15
N ASP A 96 6.10 -50.36 0.89
CA ASP A 96 5.74 -51.74 0.57
C ASP A 96 6.34 -52.14 -0.80
N PRO A 97 7.17 -53.19 -0.88
CA PRO A 97 7.75 -53.66 -2.14
C PRO A 97 6.72 -53.94 -3.22
N ALA A 98 5.59 -54.57 -2.87
CA ALA A 98 4.57 -54.94 -3.84
C ALA A 98 3.91 -53.71 -4.48
N SER A 99 3.62 -52.70 -3.66
CA SER A 99 3.14 -51.39 -4.11
C SER A 99 4.16 -50.68 -5.02
N ALA A 100 5.46 -50.82 -4.72
CA ALA A 100 6.56 -50.30 -5.56
C ALA A 100 6.83 -51.14 -6.82
N GLY A 101 6.05 -52.18 -7.11
CA GLY A 101 6.24 -53.03 -8.28
C GLY A 101 7.44 -53.99 -8.15
N LEU A 102 7.94 -54.21 -6.93
CA LEU A 102 9.07 -55.07 -6.61
C LEU A 102 8.56 -56.38 -6.02
N THR A 103 8.70 -57.47 -6.77
CA THR A 103 8.27 -58.81 -6.34
C THR A 103 9.29 -59.85 -6.76
N VAL A 104 9.17 -61.07 -6.22
CA VAL A 104 9.89 -62.24 -6.74
C VAL A 104 9.03 -62.89 -7.82
N ASP A 105 9.59 -63.06 -9.02
CA ASP A 105 8.99 -63.79 -10.12
C ASP A 105 9.21 -65.29 -9.87
N VAL A 106 8.29 -65.91 -9.13
CA VAL A 106 8.38 -67.32 -8.75
C VAL A 106 8.40 -68.26 -9.96
N ALA A 107 7.68 -67.91 -11.02
CA ALA A 107 7.62 -68.67 -12.26
C ALA A 107 8.96 -68.64 -13.01
N LYS A 108 9.53 -67.45 -13.25
CA LYS A 108 10.88 -67.35 -13.84
C LYS A 108 11.98 -67.89 -12.94
N THR A 109 11.79 -67.85 -11.62
CA THR A 109 12.72 -68.45 -10.67
C THR A 109 12.70 -69.97 -10.78
N ALA A 110 11.51 -70.58 -10.87
CA ALA A 110 11.35 -72.02 -11.10
C ALA A 110 11.85 -72.43 -12.50
N GLU A 111 11.62 -71.61 -13.53
CA GLU A 111 12.16 -71.81 -14.88
C GLU A 111 13.70 -71.75 -14.90
N ARG A 112 14.31 -70.79 -14.18
CA ARG A 112 15.76 -70.68 -14.04
C ARG A 112 16.36 -71.84 -13.23
N ALA A 113 15.59 -72.38 -12.30
CA ALA A 113 15.97 -73.56 -11.53
C ALA A 113 15.82 -74.84 -12.37
N ALA A 114 14.90 -74.86 -13.35
CA ALA A 114 14.76 -75.94 -14.30
C ALA A 114 16.03 -76.08 -15.16
N ASP A 115 16.41 -77.33 -15.44
CA ASP A 115 17.66 -77.64 -16.14
C ASP A 115 17.34 -78.24 -17.52
N PRO A 116 17.58 -77.52 -18.63
CA PRO A 116 17.21 -78.02 -19.96
C PRO A 116 18.18 -79.08 -20.52
N SER A 117 19.28 -79.42 -19.84
CA SER A 117 20.32 -80.30 -20.44
C SER A 117 19.96 -81.79 -20.35
N ARG A 118 19.71 -82.40 -21.51
CA ARG A 118 19.48 -83.84 -21.71
C ARG A 118 20.75 -84.61 -22.12
N ASP A 119 21.93 -84.01 -21.93
CA ASP A 119 23.22 -84.62 -22.26
C ASP A 119 23.43 -85.94 -21.46
N PRO A 120 23.75 -87.07 -22.13
CA PRO A 120 23.85 -88.38 -21.48
C PRO A 120 24.87 -88.47 -20.35
N VAL A 121 26.00 -87.77 -20.48
CA VAL A 121 27.06 -87.77 -19.45
C VAL A 121 26.59 -87.00 -18.22
N THR A 122 25.91 -85.88 -18.44
CA THR A 122 25.36 -85.03 -17.38
C THR A 122 24.23 -85.71 -16.62
N VAL A 123 23.33 -86.41 -17.31
CA VAL A 123 22.21 -87.17 -16.70
C VAL A 123 22.73 -88.31 -15.82
N VAL A 124 23.75 -89.05 -16.28
CA VAL A 124 24.35 -90.15 -15.51
C VAL A 124 25.19 -89.63 -14.33
N ARG A 125 25.96 -88.54 -14.50
CA ARG A 125 26.74 -87.93 -13.41
C ARG A 125 25.85 -87.47 -12.24
N ARG A 126 24.63 -87.01 -12.54
CA ARG A 126 23.66 -86.51 -11.56
C ARG A 126 23.10 -87.60 -10.64
N LEU A 127 23.00 -88.84 -11.10
CA LEU A 127 22.60 -89.97 -10.25
C LEU A 127 23.60 -90.22 -9.10
N PHE A 128 24.82 -89.68 -9.20
CA PHE A 128 25.90 -89.87 -8.24
C PHE A 128 26.46 -88.57 -7.65
N SER A 129 25.96 -87.39 -8.05
CA SER A 129 26.43 -86.10 -7.54
C SER A 129 25.38 -85.43 -6.64
N SER A 130 25.60 -85.44 -5.32
CA SER A 130 24.80 -84.73 -4.33
C SER A 130 25.24 -83.26 -4.15
N GLY A 131 25.43 -82.54 -5.26
CA GLY A 131 25.86 -81.14 -5.20
C GLY A 131 24.68 -80.23 -4.81
N GLU A 132 24.84 -79.45 -3.75
CA GLU A 132 23.87 -78.39 -3.41
C GLU A 132 23.90 -77.30 -4.49
N ARG A 133 22.74 -76.98 -5.07
CA ARG A 133 22.59 -75.96 -6.11
C ARG A 133 21.72 -74.82 -5.59
N GLU A 134 22.35 -73.73 -5.15
CA GLU A 134 21.63 -72.52 -4.74
C GLU A 134 21.34 -71.64 -5.96
N ILE A 135 20.06 -71.35 -6.22
CA ILE A 135 19.59 -70.47 -7.29
C ILE A 135 19.12 -69.15 -6.68
N ARG A 136 19.66 -68.04 -7.21
CA ARG A 136 19.18 -66.71 -6.83
C ARG A 136 17.78 -66.47 -7.41
N PRO A 137 16.83 -65.96 -6.59
CA PRO A 137 15.49 -65.62 -7.08
C PRO A 137 15.57 -64.56 -8.19
N VAL A 138 14.66 -64.67 -9.16
CA VAL A 138 14.46 -63.68 -10.20
C VAL A 138 13.52 -62.61 -9.67
N PHE A 139 13.95 -61.36 -9.64
CA PHE A 139 13.11 -60.24 -9.21
C PHE A 139 12.35 -59.66 -10.40
N ALA A 140 11.04 -59.52 -10.24
CA ALA A 140 10.19 -58.76 -11.16
C ALA A 140 10.18 -57.28 -10.75
N TYR A 141 10.17 -56.41 -11.77
CA TYR A 141 10.12 -54.96 -11.61
C TYR A 141 9.07 -54.37 -12.56
N ASP A 142 8.02 -53.81 -11.98
CA ASP A 142 7.01 -53.02 -12.69
C ASP A 142 7.37 -51.54 -12.57
N GLU A 143 7.90 -50.98 -13.67
CA GLU A 143 8.35 -49.59 -13.74
C GLU A 143 7.20 -48.59 -13.52
N ALA A 144 5.98 -48.91 -13.96
CA ALA A 144 4.84 -48.01 -13.81
C ALA A 144 4.40 -47.92 -12.35
N ARG A 145 4.35 -49.05 -11.64
CA ARG A 145 4.05 -49.10 -10.19
C ARG A 145 5.14 -48.44 -9.35
N ALA A 146 6.41 -48.65 -9.71
CA ALA A 146 7.54 -47.98 -9.06
C ALA A 146 7.43 -46.46 -9.19
N LYS A 147 7.21 -45.95 -10.42
CA LYS A 147 7.00 -44.52 -10.67
C LYS A 147 5.79 -43.96 -9.91
N ALA A 148 4.67 -44.69 -9.87
CA ALA A 148 3.46 -44.26 -9.15
C ALA A 148 3.69 -44.17 -7.64
N THR A 149 4.37 -45.16 -7.06
CA THR A 149 4.72 -45.19 -5.63
C THR A 149 5.67 -44.05 -5.26
N VAL A 150 6.70 -43.83 -6.08
CA VAL A 150 7.64 -42.72 -5.89
C VAL A 150 6.97 -41.36 -6.10
N ALA A 151 6.04 -41.23 -7.05
CA ALA A 151 5.25 -40.01 -7.22
C ALA A 151 4.33 -39.74 -6.01
N GLY A 152 3.76 -40.79 -5.41
CA GLY A 152 3.02 -40.68 -4.16
C GLY A 152 3.89 -40.21 -2.99
N LEU A 153 5.15 -40.67 -2.92
CA LEU A 153 6.14 -40.17 -1.96
C LEU A 153 6.51 -38.71 -2.24
N ALA A 154 6.73 -38.35 -3.50
CA ALA A 154 7.01 -36.97 -3.91
C ALA A 154 5.87 -36.04 -3.48
N LYS A 155 4.60 -36.38 -3.75
CA LYS A 155 3.44 -35.56 -3.37
C LYS A 155 3.36 -35.25 -1.87
N ARG A 156 3.84 -36.14 -1.01
CA ARG A 156 3.83 -35.96 0.45
C ARG A 156 5.07 -35.25 1.00
N ASN A 157 6.21 -35.37 0.31
CA ASN A 157 7.51 -34.95 0.83
C ASN A 157 8.13 -33.75 0.10
N ASP A 158 7.67 -33.49 -1.13
CA ASP A 158 8.08 -32.34 -1.92
C ASP A 158 7.56 -31.07 -1.27
N ARG A 159 8.42 -30.06 -1.27
CA ARG A 159 8.13 -28.76 -0.69
C ARG A 159 8.60 -27.70 -1.67
N ALA A 160 7.70 -26.80 -2.06
CA ALA A 160 8.08 -25.65 -2.87
C ALA A 160 9.04 -24.74 -2.08
N VAL A 161 9.98 -24.11 -2.78
CA VAL A 161 10.79 -23.04 -2.21
C VAL A 161 9.89 -21.86 -1.88
N ARG A 162 10.10 -21.23 -0.72
CA ARG A 162 9.43 -19.98 -0.34
C ARG A 162 10.48 -18.93 -0.07
N GLU A 163 10.35 -17.79 -0.73
CA GLU A 163 11.24 -16.65 -0.51
C GLU A 163 10.99 -16.01 0.86
N GLY A 164 12.05 -15.45 1.42
CA GLY A 164 11.95 -14.62 2.61
C GLY A 164 11.42 -13.24 2.24
N SER A 165 10.94 -12.49 3.22
CA SER A 165 10.63 -11.07 3.04
C SER A 165 10.61 -10.33 4.37
N VAL A 166 10.77 -9.01 4.32
CA VAL A 166 10.52 -8.11 5.44
C VAL A 166 9.64 -6.97 4.92
N ALA A 167 8.62 -6.61 5.69
CA ALA A 167 7.74 -5.49 5.42
C ALA A 167 7.51 -4.68 6.69
N PHE A 168 7.13 -3.41 6.55
CA PHE A 168 6.75 -2.55 7.67
C PHE A 168 5.22 -2.40 7.69
N ARG A 169 4.60 -2.58 8.87
CA ARG A 169 3.15 -2.46 9.09
C ARG A 169 2.87 -2.00 10.51
N ASP A 170 2.00 -1.00 10.67
CA ASP A 170 1.48 -0.53 11.96
C ASP A 170 2.59 -0.27 13.00
N GLY A 171 3.69 0.35 12.57
CA GLY A 171 4.84 0.66 13.43
C GLY A 171 5.70 -0.55 13.80
N LYS A 172 5.59 -1.67 13.08
CA LYS A 172 6.38 -2.89 13.32
C LYS A 172 7.01 -3.44 12.04
N ALA A 173 8.13 -4.13 12.19
CA ALA A 173 8.71 -4.96 11.14
C ALA A 173 8.08 -6.36 11.17
N VAL A 174 7.60 -6.83 10.02
CA VAL A 174 6.98 -8.14 9.83
C VAL A 174 7.83 -8.94 8.85
N ALA A 175 8.43 -10.03 9.33
CA ALA A 175 9.25 -10.90 8.51
C ALA A 175 8.56 -12.22 8.15
N THR A 176 8.76 -12.67 6.93
CA THR A 176 8.44 -14.03 6.48
C THR A 176 9.74 -14.80 6.30
N GLN A 177 9.88 -15.91 7.03
CA GLN A 177 11.08 -16.74 6.96
C GLN A 177 11.09 -17.59 5.67
N PRO A 178 12.23 -17.64 4.96
CA PRO A 178 12.38 -18.41 3.75
C PRO A 178 12.40 -19.91 4.04
N VAL A 179 12.00 -20.71 3.06
CA VAL A 179 11.94 -22.17 3.18
C VAL A 179 12.64 -22.80 1.99
N THR A 180 13.66 -23.62 2.26
CA THR A 180 14.36 -24.40 1.23
C THR A 180 13.39 -25.38 0.56
N GLY A 181 13.29 -25.28 -0.76
CA GLY A 181 12.53 -26.20 -1.59
C GLY A 181 13.22 -27.55 -1.70
N ARG A 182 12.43 -28.62 -1.79
CA ARG A 182 12.90 -29.99 -1.93
C ARG A 182 12.01 -30.72 -2.91
N LYS A 183 12.61 -31.39 -3.88
CA LYS A 183 11.92 -32.21 -4.87
C LYS A 183 12.56 -33.58 -4.97
N LEU A 184 11.78 -34.64 -4.80
CA LEU A 184 12.24 -36.01 -4.97
C LEU A 184 12.63 -36.27 -6.43
N ASP A 185 13.84 -36.79 -6.66
CA ASP A 185 14.25 -37.25 -7.99
C ASP A 185 13.57 -38.60 -8.24
N THR A 186 12.44 -38.56 -8.93
CA THR A 186 11.56 -39.74 -9.05
C THR A 186 12.21 -40.89 -9.83
N ALA A 187 13.09 -40.57 -10.79
CA ALA A 187 13.80 -41.57 -11.59
C ALA A 187 14.86 -42.27 -10.73
N ARG A 188 15.75 -41.51 -10.11
CA ARG A 188 16.81 -42.09 -9.26
C ARG A 188 16.27 -42.75 -7.99
N ALA A 189 15.17 -42.23 -7.44
CA ALA A 189 14.53 -42.85 -6.28
C ALA A 189 13.94 -44.23 -6.60
N ALA A 190 13.35 -44.42 -7.79
CA ALA A 190 12.86 -45.74 -8.21
C ALA A 190 14.02 -46.75 -8.37
N GLU A 191 15.16 -46.31 -8.91
CA GLU A 191 16.37 -47.12 -9.02
C GLU A 191 16.93 -47.49 -7.64
N SER A 192 17.00 -46.55 -6.70
CA SER A 192 17.44 -46.81 -5.32
C SER A 192 16.55 -47.84 -4.61
N LEU A 193 15.23 -47.78 -4.82
CA LEU A 193 14.29 -48.77 -4.28
C LEU A 193 14.51 -50.16 -4.88
N ARG A 194 14.71 -50.22 -6.21
CA ARG A 194 14.99 -51.47 -6.91
C ARG A 194 16.30 -52.12 -6.45
N ALA A 195 17.35 -51.32 -6.27
CA ALA A 195 18.64 -51.81 -5.80
C ALA A 195 18.62 -52.30 -4.34
N ALA A 196 17.72 -51.76 -3.52
CA ALA A 196 17.57 -52.12 -2.12
C ALA A 196 16.65 -53.33 -1.87
N TYR A 197 15.99 -53.87 -2.89
CA TYR A 197 15.11 -55.04 -2.77
C TYR A 197 15.87 -56.35 -3.08
N PRO A 198 15.68 -57.42 -2.29
CA PRO A 198 14.84 -57.53 -1.09
C PRO A 198 15.47 -56.88 0.14
N ALA A 199 14.64 -56.32 1.02
CA ALA A 199 15.12 -55.64 2.21
C ALA A 199 15.81 -56.63 3.17
N ALA A 200 17.05 -56.34 3.56
CA ALA A 200 17.72 -57.10 4.60
C ALA A 200 17.10 -56.80 5.98
N THR A 201 16.97 -57.83 6.82
CA THR A 201 16.47 -57.68 8.19
C THR A 201 17.38 -56.73 8.97
N GLY A 202 16.83 -55.62 9.51
CA GLY A 202 17.60 -54.61 10.23
C GLY A 202 18.38 -53.62 9.37
N ALA A 203 18.08 -53.53 8.06
CA ALA A 203 18.74 -52.59 7.16
C ALA A 203 18.50 -51.12 7.53
N ALA A 204 19.51 -50.28 7.32
CA ALA A 204 19.38 -48.84 7.43
C ALA A 204 18.42 -48.28 6.35
N PRO A 205 17.69 -47.17 6.62
CA PRO A 205 16.79 -46.57 5.64
C PRO A 205 17.50 -46.17 4.35
N VAL A 206 16.92 -46.56 3.21
CA VAL A 206 17.41 -46.22 1.87
C VAL A 206 17.22 -44.72 1.63
N ALA A 207 18.32 -43.99 1.42
CA ALA A 207 18.25 -42.57 1.11
C ALA A 207 17.78 -42.36 -0.34
N LEU A 208 16.60 -41.76 -0.51
CA LEU A 208 16.08 -41.41 -1.83
C LEU A 208 16.62 -40.05 -2.27
N PRO A 209 17.23 -39.93 -3.46
CA PRO A 209 17.83 -38.68 -3.91
C PRO A 209 16.82 -37.55 -4.06
N VAL A 210 17.18 -36.35 -3.57
CA VAL A 210 16.35 -35.14 -3.69
C VAL A 210 17.16 -34.01 -4.33
N ALA A 211 16.51 -33.21 -5.16
CA ALA A 211 17.02 -31.91 -5.59
C ALA A 211 16.58 -30.83 -4.59
N LEU A 212 17.54 -30.02 -4.13
CA LEU A 212 17.27 -28.91 -3.22
C LEU A 212 17.34 -27.58 -3.98
N THR A 213 16.33 -26.74 -3.77
CA THR A 213 16.29 -25.38 -4.32
C THR A 213 16.38 -24.40 -3.17
N ARG A 214 17.48 -23.64 -3.09
CA ARG A 214 17.66 -22.63 -2.05
C ARG A 214 16.89 -21.35 -2.40
N PRO A 215 16.29 -20.68 -1.41
CA PRO A 215 15.68 -19.36 -1.60
C PRO A 215 16.75 -18.35 -1.99
N LYS A 216 16.39 -17.36 -2.81
CA LYS A 216 17.30 -16.27 -3.19
C LYS A 216 17.65 -15.38 -1.99
N LEU A 217 16.68 -15.18 -1.10
CA LEU A 217 16.88 -14.46 0.15
C LEU A 217 17.00 -15.44 1.33
N PRO A 218 18.21 -15.66 1.90
CA PRO A 218 18.42 -16.61 2.98
C PRO A 218 17.94 -16.07 4.34
N ALA A 219 17.67 -16.97 5.29
CA ALA A 219 17.19 -16.60 6.64
C ALA A 219 18.21 -15.74 7.41
N ALA A 220 19.51 -15.97 7.19
CA ALA A 220 20.57 -15.18 7.81
C ALA A 220 20.49 -13.70 7.41
N GLU A 221 20.14 -13.42 6.15
CA GLU A 221 19.97 -12.05 5.66
C GLU A 221 18.71 -11.40 6.24
N VAL A 222 17.59 -12.14 6.30
CA VAL A 222 16.34 -11.65 6.92
C VAL A 222 16.60 -11.25 8.37
N ASN A 223 17.25 -12.11 9.15
CA ASN A 223 17.55 -11.84 10.56
C ASN A 223 18.53 -10.67 10.71
N ARG A 224 19.59 -10.64 9.90
CA ARG A 224 20.52 -9.50 9.89
C ARG A 224 19.78 -8.18 9.64
N PHE A 225 18.91 -8.12 8.63
CA PHE A 225 18.17 -6.89 8.32
C PHE A 225 17.19 -6.50 9.44
N LEU A 226 16.54 -7.47 10.07
CA LEU A 226 15.71 -7.23 11.26
C LEU A 226 16.53 -6.60 12.38
N ASP A 227 17.62 -7.24 12.78
CA ASP A 227 18.41 -6.88 13.96
C ASP A 227 19.16 -5.55 13.76
N THR A 228 19.67 -5.30 12.55
CA THR A 228 20.57 -4.15 12.28
C THR A 228 19.84 -2.92 11.74
N TYR A 229 18.63 -3.08 11.20
CA TYR A 229 17.89 -1.98 10.59
C TYR A 229 16.42 -1.95 10.99
N ALA A 230 15.64 -3.01 10.73
CA ALA A 230 14.18 -2.94 10.79
C ALA A 230 13.64 -2.74 12.21
N GLU A 231 14.18 -3.47 13.20
CA GLU A 231 13.80 -3.31 14.60
C GLU A 231 14.32 -2.00 15.19
N PRO A 232 15.60 -1.60 15.01
CA PRO A 232 16.06 -0.27 15.39
C PRO A 232 15.23 0.86 14.78
N ALA A 233 14.85 0.77 13.50
CA ALA A 233 14.12 1.83 12.81
C ALA A 233 12.78 2.15 13.45
N LEU A 234 12.16 1.17 14.11
CA LEU A 234 10.83 1.27 14.71
C LEU A 234 10.85 1.08 16.23
N SER A 235 12.03 1.11 16.87
CA SER A 235 12.18 0.88 18.32
C SER A 235 11.57 1.99 19.19
N GLY A 236 11.21 3.12 18.60
CA GLY A 236 10.69 4.30 19.28
C GLY A 236 10.58 5.50 18.34
N PRO A 237 10.03 6.63 18.79
CA PRO A 237 9.90 7.82 17.95
C PRO A 237 11.27 8.36 17.53
N VAL A 238 11.31 9.02 16.37
CA VAL A 238 12.43 9.88 15.97
C VAL A 238 12.11 11.32 16.38
N THR A 239 13.03 11.97 17.08
CA THR A 239 12.85 13.37 17.50
C THR A 239 13.69 14.30 16.63
N LEU A 240 13.06 15.27 15.98
CA LEU A 240 13.73 16.32 15.23
C LEU A 240 13.65 17.63 16.01
N THR A 241 14.73 18.42 15.98
CA THR A 241 14.78 19.73 16.64
C THR A 241 15.11 20.84 15.66
N ALA A 242 14.41 21.97 15.77
CA ALA A 242 14.68 23.20 15.05
C ALA A 242 14.18 24.39 15.88
N GLY A 243 14.94 25.49 15.93
CA GLY A 243 14.51 26.71 16.62
C GLY A 243 14.13 26.56 18.10
N GLY A 244 14.71 25.58 18.83
CA GLY A 244 14.37 25.29 20.23
C GLY A 244 13.10 24.46 20.44
N GLN A 245 12.35 24.16 19.38
CA GLN A 245 11.18 23.28 19.39
C GLN A 245 11.55 21.84 18.99
N ARG A 246 10.61 20.91 19.22
CA ARG A 246 10.79 19.47 18.96
C ARG A 246 9.59 18.89 18.24
N LEU A 247 9.84 18.11 17.18
CA LEU A 247 8.88 17.25 16.51
C LEU A 247 9.20 15.80 16.82
N ARG A 248 8.18 14.98 17.10
CA ARG A 248 8.31 13.54 17.28
C ARG A 248 7.57 12.83 16.17
N ILE A 249 8.28 12.01 15.41
CA ILE A 249 7.72 11.16 14.36
C ILE A 249 7.55 9.76 14.96
N SER A 250 6.31 9.27 14.98
CA SER A 250 5.98 7.98 15.61
C SER A 250 6.51 6.79 14.79
N PRO A 251 6.69 5.60 15.40
CA PRO A 251 6.99 4.38 14.64
C PRO A 251 5.93 4.06 13.59
N ALA A 252 4.64 4.29 13.87
CA ALA A 252 3.55 4.05 12.93
C ALA A 252 3.72 4.93 11.67
N THR A 253 3.87 6.24 11.87
CA THR A 253 4.14 7.20 10.79
C THR A 253 5.42 6.82 10.03
N LEU A 254 6.51 6.48 10.72
CA LEU A 254 7.74 6.04 10.05
C LEU A 254 7.53 4.78 9.21
N SER A 255 6.76 3.80 9.72
CA SER A 255 6.54 2.54 9.03
C SER A 255 5.79 2.69 7.71
N ASP A 256 4.90 3.68 7.60
CA ASP A 256 4.13 3.96 6.39
C ASP A 256 5.00 4.54 5.26
N HIS A 257 6.14 5.17 5.62
CA HIS A 257 7.08 5.80 4.68
C HIS A 257 8.40 5.02 4.53
N LEU A 258 8.48 3.82 5.11
CA LEU A 258 9.63 2.92 4.97
C LEU A 258 9.31 1.79 4.00
N THR A 259 10.26 1.52 3.11
CA THR A 259 10.20 0.44 2.12
C THR A 259 11.43 -0.44 2.23
N VAL A 260 11.30 -1.71 1.85
CA VAL A 260 12.42 -2.66 1.80
C VAL A 260 12.76 -2.91 0.34
N LYS A 261 14.02 -2.69 -0.02
CA LYS A 261 14.59 -3.06 -1.32
C LYS A 261 15.36 -4.36 -1.18
N ASN A 262 15.26 -5.22 -2.18
CA ASN A 262 15.99 -6.48 -2.26
C ASN A 262 16.84 -6.46 -3.53
N ASP A 263 18.14 -6.25 -3.36
CA ASP A 263 19.11 -6.22 -4.45
C ASP A 263 19.89 -7.55 -4.40
N ASP A 264 19.52 -8.49 -5.26
CA ASP A 264 20.15 -9.82 -5.39
C ASP A 264 20.33 -10.59 -4.08
N GLY A 265 19.31 -10.59 -3.22
CA GLY A 265 19.33 -11.31 -1.96
C GLY A 265 19.97 -10.52 -0.80
N HIS A 266 20.20 -9.22 -0.98
CA HIS A 266 20.59 -8.30 0.08
C HIS A 266 19.49 -7.28 0.35
N LEU A 267 19.02 -7.18 1.60
CA LEU A 267 17.98 -6.24 2.00
C LEU A 267 18.58 -4.88 2.39
N SER A 268 17.93 -3.82 1.93
CA SER A 268 18.18 -2.45 2.37
C SER A 268 16.87 -1.72 2.64
N GLY A 269 16.89 -0.79 3.60
CA GLY A 269 15.73 0.04 3.90
C GLY A 269 15.80 1.36 3.16
N ASN A 270 14.64 1.84 2.72
CA ASN A 270 14.52 3.11 2.02
C ASN A 270 13.41 3.96 2.65
N LEU A 271 13.77 5.18 3.05
CA LEU A 271 12.84 6.18 3.56
C LEU A 271 12.38 7.09 2.41
N ASP A 272 11.07 7.14 2.18
CA ASP A 272 10.46 8.14 1.32
C ASP A 272 10.28 9.46 2.09
N ALA A 273 11.30 10.33 2.01
CA ALA A 273 11.30 11.59 2.74
C ALA A 273 10.30 12.61 2.15
N GLU A 274 9.91 12.48 0.87
CA GLU A 274 8.92 13.36 0.28
C GLU A 274 7.50 12.99 0.75
N ALA A 275 7.19 11.69 0.79
CA ALA A 275 5.94 11.20 1.35
C ALA A 275 5.86 11.53 2.85
N LEU A 276 6.94 11.31 3.60
CA LEU A 276 7.02 11.66 5.02
C LEU A 276 6.80 13.16 5.26
N LEU A 277 7.37 14.04 4.43
CA LEU A 277 7.20 15.49 4.56
C LEU A 277 5.73 15.91 4.35
N ARG A 278 5.00 15.21 3.48
CA ARG A 278 3.59 15.48 3.17
C ARG A 278 2.61 14.82 4.15
N ASP A 279 3.08 13.92 5.01
CA ASP A 279 2.26 13.26 6.01
C ASP A 279 1.66 14.28 6.98
N PRO A 280 0.34 14.29 7.24
CA PRO A 280 -0.29 15.26 8.14
C PRO A 280 0.31 15.29 9.56
N ASP A 281 0.77 14.16 10.08
CA ASP A 281 1.37 14.03 11.41
C ASP A 281 2.77 14.64 11.48
N VAL A 282 3.42 14.84 10.32
CA VAL A 282 4.72 15.49 10.19
C VAL A 282 4.55 16.94 9.72
N ALA A 283 3.77 17.18 8.67
CA ALA A 283 3.61 18.48 8.03
C ALA A 283 3.04 19.54 8.99
N ARG A 284 2.02 19.20 9.79
CA ARG A 284 1.39 20.17 10.70
C ARG A 284 2.34 20.64 11.82
N PRO A 285 3.00 19.75 12.59
CA PRO A 285 3.94 20.21 13.60
C PRO A 285 5.20 20.86 12.98
N LEU A 286 5.61 20.43 11.79
CA LEU A 286 6.74 21.02 11.08
C LEU A 286 6.47 22.46 10.65
N ALA A 287 5.24 22.79 10.25
CA ALA A 287 4.85 24.17 9.96
C ALA A 287 4.98 25.09 11.19
N SER A 288 4.68 24.56 12.39
CA SER A 288 4.89 25.28 13.66
C SER A 288 6.36 25.45 14.02
N LEU A 289 7.23 24.54 13.58
CA LEU A 289 8.68 24.56 13.81
C LEU A 289 9.41 25.62 12.98
N THR A 290 8.96 25.86 11.75
CA THR A 290 9.75 26.63 10.79
C THR A 290 9.24 28.05 10.56
N ASN A 291 8.01 28.39 10.98
CA ASN A 291 7.34 29.68 10.78
C ASN A 291 7.27 30.10 9.31
N ALA A 292 6.06 30.36 8.80
CA ALA A 292 5.89 30.87 7.45
C ALA A 292 6.47 32.29 7.30
N PRO A 293 6.94 32.67 6.09
CA PRO A 293 7.36 34.04 5.82
C PRO A 293 6.21 35.02 6.03
N THR A 294 6.50 36.16 6.65
CA THR A 294 5.54 37.25 6.82
C THR A 294 5.72 38.24 5.67
N GLN A 295 4.65 38.52 4.92
CA GLN A 295 4.65 39.48 3.82
C GLN A 295 4.80 40.91 4.34
N SER A 296 5.37 41.81 3.53
CA SER A 296 5.40 43.24 3.83
C SER A 296 4.00 43.84 3.79
N THR A 297 3.69 44.82 4.65
CA THR A 297 2.45 45.58 4.54
C THR A 297 2.65 46.83 3.70
N LEU A 298 1.67 47.15 2.86
CA LEU A 298 1.77 48.25 1.91
C LEU A 298 0.87 49.43 2.28
N GLY A 299 1.41 50.62 2.06
CA GLY A 299 0.73 51.90 2.18
C GLY A 299 0.73 52.68 0.89
N VAL A 300 0.14 53.87 0.95
CA VAL A 300 0.12 54.83 -0.16
C VAL A 300 0.58 56.19 0.36
N ARG A 301 1.55 56.80 -0.33
CA ARG A 301 2.01 58.16 -0.06
C ARG A 301 2.14 58.92 -1.38
N GLY A 302 1.36 59.99 -1.54
CA GLY A 302 1.34 60.77 -2.79
C GLY A 302 0.95 59.96 -4.03
N GLY A 303 0.02 59.01 -3.88
CA GLY A 303 -0.45 58.11 -4.96
C GLY A 303 0.49 56.95 -5.30
N LYS A 304 1.70 56.91 -4.74
CA LYS A 304 2.67 55.83 -4.92
C LYS A 304 2.59 54.82 -3.79
N VAL A 305 2.84 53.55 -4.12
CA VAL A 305 2.90 52.46 -3.15
C VAL A 305 4.20 52.58 -2.34
N VAL A 306 4.09 52.43 -1.03
CA VAL A 306 5.23 52.39 -0.10
C VAL A 306 5.11 51.17 0.81
N VAL A 307 6.24 50.67 1.31
CA VAL A 307 6.24 49.64 2.36
C VAL A 307 6.02 50.34 3.71
N GLU A 308 4.96 49.94 4.43
CA GLU A 308 4.68 50.41 5.79
C GLU A 308 5.41 49.56 6.83
N SER A 309 5.52 48.24 6.60
CA SER A 309 6.34 47.34 7.41
C SER A 309 7.00 46.28 6.55
N GLU A 310 8.28 46.01 6.82
CA GLU A 310 9.05 45.01 6.08
C GLU A 310 8.64 43.59 6.46
N GLY A 311 8.57 42.75 5.43
CA GLY A 311 8.34 41.33 5.59
C GLY A 311 9.49 40.65 6.33
N ARG A 312 9.20 39.50 6.94
CA ARG A 312 10.18 38.68 7.65
C ARG A 312 10.34 37.35 6.93
N PRO A 313 11.58 36.88 6.70
CA PRO A 313 11.82 35.54 6.19
C PRO A 313 11.19 34.51 7.14
N GLY A 314 10.62 33.47 6.54
CA GLY A 314 10.25 32.25 7.23
C GLY A 314 11.34 31.21 7.07
N HIS A 315 11.10 30.05 7.64
CA HIS A 315 11.90 28.88 7.34
C HIS A 315 11.01 27.74 6.86
N GLU A 316 11.61 26.80 6.16
CA GLU A 316 10.99 25.54 5.80
C GLU A 316 11.99 24.40 5.90
N VAL A 317 11.48 23.18 6.07
CA VAL A 317 12.29 21.96 6.01
C VAL A 317 11.99 21.30 4.67
N THR A 318 13.03 21.11 3.86
CA THR A 318 12.92 20.42 2.58
C THR A 318 12.88 18.90 2.79
N ALA A 319 12.33 18.17 1.83
CA ALA A 319 12.31 16.70 1.88
C ALA A 319 13.73 16.13 1.98
N LYS A 320 14.70 16.79 1.33
CA LYS A 320 16.11 16.46 1.45
C LYS A 320 16.61 16.64 2.88
N ALA A 321 16.40 17.81 3.49
CA ALA A 321 16.83 18.09 4.86
C ALA A 321 16.18 17.13 5.88
N LEU A 322 14.88 16.83 5.71
CA LEU A 322 14.18 15.85 6.52
C LEU A 322 14.80 14.45 6.39
N GLY A 323 15.05 14.00 5.16
CA GLY A 323 15.66 12.71 4.90
C GLY A 323 17.08 12.61 5.46
N ASP A 324 17.90 13.64 5.29
CA ASP A 324 19.28 13.70 5.80
C ASP A 324 19.32 13.65 7.33
N ALA A 325 18.34 14.24 8.00
CA ALA A 325 18.21 14.19 9.46
C ALA A 325 17.68 12.84 9.97
N VAL A 326 16.70 12.23 9.31
CA VAL A 326 16.03 11.01 9.80
C VAL A 326 16.82 9.73 9.50
N ARG A 327 17.36 9.58 8.28
CA ARG A 327 18.01 8.32 7.85
C ARG A 327 19.10 7.80 8.80
N PRO A 328 20.03 8.63 9.33
CA PRO A 328 21.06 8.16 10.25
C PRO A 328 20.50 7.65 11.59
N LEU A 329 19.32 8.10 11.99
CA LEU A 329 18.67 7.75 13.25
C LEU A 329 17.94 6.40 13.17
N LEU A 330 17.60 5.93 11.96
CA LEU A 330 16.87 4.68 11.76
C LEU A 330 17.65 3.43 12.21
N THR A 331 18.97 3.52 12.37
CA THR A 331 19.81 2.42 12.88
C THR A 331 20.16 2.57 14.36
N LYS A 332 19.57 3.55 15.05
CA LYS A 332 19.83 3.87 16.46
C LYS A 332 18.66 3.46 17.34
N THR A 333 18.94 3.12 18.58
CA THR A 333 17.94 2.79 19.60
C THR A 333 18.05 3.73 20.80
N GLY A 334 16.93 3.99 21.46
CA GLY A 334 16.82 4.91 22.60
C GLY A 334 16.64 6.38 22.20
N ASP A 335 15.89 7.12 23.02
CA ASP A 335 15.44 8.48 22.71
C ASP A 335 16.58 9.46 22.40
N ALA A 336 17.66 9.42 23.18
CA ALA A 336 18.79 10.32 23.01
C ALA A 336 19.53 10.09 21.68
N ALA A 337 19.72 8.83 21.29
CA ALA A 337 20.42 8.48 20.04
C ALA A 337 19.53 8.64 18.80
N ARG A 338 18.21 8.77 18.99
CA ARG A 338 17.19 8.99 17.95
C ARG A 338 16.71 10.45 17.92
N THR A 339 17.60 11.37 18.30
CA THR A 339 17.34 12.81 18.27
C THR A 339 18.38 13.52 17.41
N ALA A 340 17.95 14.35 16.47
CA ALA A 340 18.85 15.20 15.68
C ALA A 340 18.24 16.57 15.37
N ALA A 341 19.10 17.55 15.09
CA ALA A 341 18.67 18.81 14.50
C ALA A 341 18.30 18.59 13.03
N VAL A 342 17.22 19.22 12.58
CA VAL A 342 16.86 19.26 11.15
C VAL A 342 17.25 20.61 10.57
N ALA A 343 17.94 20.59 9.43
CA ALA A 343 18.30 21.81 8.73
C ALA A 343 17.06 22.49 8.15
N THR A 344 17.05 23.82 8.18
CA THR A 344 15.99 24.62 7.58
C THR A 344 16.55 25.50 6.47
N GLU A 345 15.72 25.74 5.46
CA GLU A 345 15.99 26.69 4.39
C GLU A 345 15.18 27.97 4.64
N VAL A 346 15.74 29.11 4.25
CA VAL A 346 15.09 30.41 4.44
C VAL A 346 14.11 30.66 3.30
N THR A 347 12.83 30.71 3.61
CA THR A 347 11.78 31.09 2.66
C THR A 347 11.56 32.59 2.75
N ARG A 348 11.75 33.31 1.64
CA ARG A 348 11.53 34.77 1.63
C ARG A 348 10.07 35.10 1.34
N PRO A 349 9.52 36.18 1.91
CA PRO A 349 8.21 36.67 1.51
C PRO A 349 8.24 37.11 0.04
N ASP A 350 7.15 36.86 -0.67
CA ASP A 350 6.96 37.27 -2.06
C ASP A 350 6.88 38.80 -2.17
N LEU A 351 6.31 39.44 -1.16
CA LEU A 351 6.12 40.88 -1.05
C LEU A 351 7.17 41.49 -0.11
N THR A 352 8.19 42.11 -0.70
CA THR A 352 9.26 42.89 -0.05
C THR A 352 9.40 44.24 -0.74
N SER A 353 10.05 45.20 -0.08
CA SER A 353 10.45 46.46 -0.72
C SER A 353 11.14 46.25 -2.08
N ASP A 354 12.05 45.29 -2.15
CA ASP A 354 12.75 44.93 -3.39
C ASP A 354 11.85 44.27 -4.45
N SER A 355 10.80 43.56 -4.05
CA SER A 355 9.95 42.82 -4.98
C SER A 355 8.83 43.65 -5.59
N LEU A 356 8.39 44.74 -4.95
CA LEU A 356 7.29 45.59 -5.43
C LEU A 356 7.47 46.04 -6.87
N ALA A 357 8.66 46.53 -7.22
CA ALA A 357 8.95 47.00 -8.58
C ALA A 357 8.90 45.85 -9.60
N ARG A 358 9.41 44.67 -9.24
CA ARG A 358 9.37 43.48 -10.11
C ARG A 358 7.95 42.95 -10.29
N LEU A 359 7.14 42.97 -9.23
CA LEU A 359 5.74 42.58 -9.24
C LEU A 359 4.86 43.62 -9.94
N GLY A 360 5.32 44.87 -10.09
CA GLY A 360 4.53 45.96 -10.67
C GLY A 360 3.45 46.49 -9.72
N ILE A 361 3.69 46.43 -8.42
CA ILE A 361 2.80 47.05 -7.41
C ILE A 361 3.38 48.43 -7.10
N THR A 362 3.10 49.39 -7.96
CA THR A 362 3.81 50.69 -7.99
C THR A 362 2.92 51.87 -7.63
N GLU A 363 1.62 51.76 -7.87
CA GLU A 363 0.67 52.88 -7.71
C GLU A 363 -0.68 52.44 -7.11
N GLN A 364 -1.40 53.42 -6.58
CA GLN A 364 -2.80 53.24 -6.21
C GLN A 364 -3.68 53.27 -7.47
N MET A 365 -4.23 52.12 -7.83
CA MET A 365 -5.15 51.99 -8.96
C MET A 365 -6.49 52.68 -8.67
N SER A 366 -7.02 52.46 -7.47
CA SER A 366 -8.25 53.07 -6.99
C SER A 366 -8.29 53.10 -5.46
N SER A 367 -9.18 53.94 -4.94
CA SER A 367 -9.56 53.90 -3.53
C SER A 367 -11.01 54.35 -3.39
N PHE A 368 -11.75 53.73 -2.50
CA PHE A 368 -13.11 54.12 -2.18
C PHE A 368 -13.35 54.07 -0.69
N THR A 369 -14.15 55.01 -0.18
CA THR A 369 -14.50 55.11 1.23
C THR A 369 -16.01 55.17 1.36
N VAL A 370 -16.56 54.32 2.23
CA VAL A 370 -17.95 54.40 2.66
C VAL A 370 -17.97 54.91 4.09
N ASN A 371 -18.77 55.95 4.33
CA ASN A 371 -19.06 56.45 5.67
C ASN A 371 -20.36 55.82 6.18
N PHE A 372 -20.42 55.56 7.49
CA PHE A 372 -21.59 54.99 8.14
C PHE A 372 -21.77 55.53 9.56
N PRO A 373 -23.00 55.59 10.08
CA PRO A 373 -23.21 55.96 11.47
C PRO A 373 -22.54 54.96 12.41
N PRO A 374 -21.86 55.41 13.48
CA PRO A 374 -21.29 54.50 14.47
C PRO A 374 -22.37 53.65 15.14
N ALA A 375 -22.10 52.35 15.27
CA ALA A 375 -22.89 51.42 16.06
C ALA A 375 -21.98 50.26 16.49
N PRO A 376 -22.05 49.76 17.74
CA PRO A 376 -21.13 48.74 18.23
C PRO A 376 -21.00 47.51 17.31
N TYR A 377 -22.12 46.95 16.85
CA TYR A 377 -22.11 45.81 15.93
C TYR A 377 -21.43 46.14 14.60
N ARG A 378 -21.59 47.36 14.11
CA ARG A 378 -21.11 47.80 12.80
C ARG A 378 -19.60 47.99 12.82
N THR A 379 -19.09 48.64 13.87
CA THR A 379 -17.65 48.78 14.10
C THR A 379 -16.98 47.41 14.17
N THR A 380 -17.52 46.49 14.97
CA THR A 380 -16.98 45.14 15.11
C THR A 380 -17.02 44.38 13.77
N ASN A 381 -18.19 44.28 13.14
CA ASN A 381 -18.35 43.46 11.94
C ASN A 381 -17.61 44.01 10.71
N ILE A 382 -17.64 45.33 10.49
CA ILE A 382 -16.91 45.96 9.37
C ILE A 382 -15.41 45.94 9.65
N GLY A 383 -14.99 46.22 10.88
CA GLY A 383 -13.58 46.14 11.29
C GLY A 383 -13.02 44.75 11.05
N ARG A 384 -13.72 43.71 11.52
CA ARG A 384 -13.33 42.31 11.31
C ARG A 384 -13.25 41.94 9.82
N ALA A 385 -14.23 42.36 9.01
CA ALA A 385 -14.18 42.12 7.57
C ALA A 385 -13.01 42.87 6.89
N ALA A 386 -12.69 44.09 7.32
CA ALA A 386 -11.56 44.85 6.83
C ALA A 386 -10.22 44.19 7.18
N GLU A 387 -10.06 43.70 8.42
CA GLU A 387 -8.88 42.94 8.86
C GLU A 387 -8.63 41.71 7.99
N LEU A 388 -9.68 40.93 7.70
CA LEU A 388 -9.58 39.70 6.92
C LEU A 388 -9.29 39.96 5.43
N ILE A 389 -9.71 41.11 4.90
CA ILE A 389 -9.49 41.50 3.50
C ILE A 389 -8.11 42.16 3.31
N ASN A 390 -7.66 42.92 4.30
CA ASN A 390 -6.42 43.67 4.23
C ASN A 390 -5.22 42.73 4.02
N GLY A 391 -4.38 43.04 3.02
CA GLY A 391 -3.24 42.19 2.68
C GLY A 391 -3.53 41.14 1.61
N SER A 392 -4.75 41.10 1.05
CA SER A 392 -5.06 40.18 -0.05
C SER A 392 -4.18 40.48 -1.26
N LEU A 393 -3.39 39.49 -1.69
CA LEU A 393 -2.61 39.54 -2.93
C LEU A 393 -3.29 38.70 -4.02
N VAL A 394 -3.84 39.36 -5.03
CA VAL A 394 -4.58 38.72 -6.12
C VAL A 394 -3.67 38.57 -7.33
N GLN A 395 -3.26 37.33 -7.63
CA GLN A 395 -2.38 37.03 -8.77
C GLN A 395 -3.08 37.28 -10.12
N PRO A 396 -2.32 37.53 -11.21
CA PRO A 396 -2.87 37.66 -12.55
C PRO A 396 -3.76 36.46 -12.93
N GLY A 397 -4.94 36.73 -13.49
CA GLY A 397 -5.92 35.72 -13.90
C GLY A 397 -6.75 35.13 -12.76
N ALA A 398 -6.35 35.29 -11.50
CA ALA A 398 -7.07 34.77 -10.36
C ALA A 398 -8.41 35.50 -10.13
N VAL A 399 -9.38 34.79 -9.56
CA VAL A 399 -10.66 35.37 -9.12
C VAL A 399 -10.62 35.56 -7.61
N TRP A 400 -10.68 36.80 -7.16
CA TRP A 400 -10.88 37.13 -5.75
C TRP A 400 -12.35 37.00 -5.37
N SER A 401 -12.63 36.55 -4.15
CA SER A 401 -13.98 36.29 -3.64
C SER A 401 -14.08 36.84 -2.23
N PHE A 402 -15.12 37.64 -1.98
CA PHE A 402 -15.37 38.23 -0.68
C PHE A 402 -15.66 37.14 0.34
N ASN A 403 -16.59 36.23 0.05
CA ASN A 403 -16.96 35.16 0.96
C ASN A 403 -15.77 34.24 1.24
N ARG A 404 -15.00 33.80 0.24
CA ARG A 404 -13.82 32.96 0.50
C ARG A 404 -12.78 33.65 1.39
N THR A 405 -12.65 34.97 1.29
CA THR A 405 -11.65 35.74 2.06
C THR A 405 -12.13 36.04 3.48
N VAL A 406 -13.41 36.42 3.64
CA VAL A 406 -13.97 36.83 4.93
C VAL A 406 -14.52 35.64 5.73
N GLY A 407 -14.92 34.56 5.06
CA GLY A 407 -15.56 33.41 5.68
C GLY A 407 -17.02 33.65 6.09
N GLU A 408 -17.60 32.64 6.73
CA GLU A 408 -18.94 32.74 7.31
C GLU A 408 -18.94 33.73 8.48
N ARG A 409 -20.01 34.52 8.60
CA ARG A 409 -20.12 35.57 9.62
C ARG A 409 -20.63 34.97 10.92
N THR A 410 -19.79 34.20 11.60
CA THR A 410 -20.12 33.55 12.88
C THR A 410 -19.43 34.23 14.07
N PRO A 411 -19.91 34.02 15.31
CA PRO A 411 -19.20 34.43 16.52
C PRO A 411 -17.77 33.90 16.60
N ASP A 412 -17.55 32.64 16.20
CA ASP A 412 -16.21 32.02 16.17
C ASP A 412 -15.25 32.71 15.19
N ASN A 413 -15.79 33.32 14.13
CA ASN A 413 -15.02 34.12 13.18
C ASN A 413 -14.97 35.63 13.57
N GLY A 414 -15.39 35.96 14.79
CA GLY A 414 -15.32 37.31 15.36
C GLY A 414 -16.44 38.27 14.92
N PHE A 415 -17.54 37.75 14.38
CA PHE A 415 -18.71 38.55 14.02
C PHE A 415 -19.77 38.53 15.11
N VAL A 416 -20.53 39.62 15.21
CA VAL A 416 -21.63 39.78 16.16
C VAL A 416 -22.95 40.03 15.42
N ASP A 417 -24.05 39.82 16.13
CA ASP A 417 -25.38 40.15 15.62
C ASP A 417 -25.52 41.66 15.39
N GLY A 418 -26.15 42.00 14.27
CA GLY A 418 -26.42 43.37 13.90
C GLY A 418 -27.58 43.47 12.93
N THR A 419 -27.98 44.70 12.60
CA THR A 419 -29.06 44.92 11.63
C THR A 419 -28.64 44.44 10.24
N MET A 420 -29.46 43.55 9.67
CA MET A 420 -29.37 43.00 8.32
C MET A 420 -30.72 43.17 7.61
N ILE A 421 -30.70 43.17 6.28
CA ILE A 421 -31.90 43.21 5.45
C ILE A 421 -32.20 41.78 5.01
N LEU A 422 -33.40 41.29 5.35
CA LEU A 422 -33.92 39.99 4.91
C LEU A 422 -35.34 40.19 4.40
N ASP A 423 -35.61 39.77 3.16
CA ASP A 423 -36.93 39.86 2.51
C ASP A 423 -37.59 41.26 2.58
N GLY A 424 -36.77 42.31 2.43
CA GLY A 424 -37.24 43.70 2.44
C GLY A 424 -37.49 44.30 3.84
N GLN A 425 -37.06 43.61 4.91
CA GLN A 425 -37.20 44.08 6.29
C GLN A 425 -35.87 44.09 7.04
N TYR A 426 -35.71 45.01 7.98
CA TYR A 426 -34.63 44.96 8.96
C TYR A 426 -34.84 43.84 9.98
N ARG A 427 -33.82 42.98 10.15
CA ARG A 427 -33.76 41.93 11.15
C ARG A 427 -32.38 41.90 11.81
N SER A 428 -32.30 41.38 13.03
CA SER A 428 -31.00 41.09 13.66
C SER A 428 -30.46 39.78 13.10
N ALA A 429 -29.22 39.78 12.61
CA ALA A 429 -28.52 38.59 12.14
C ALA A 429 -27.00 38.74 12.31
N PRO A 430 -26.25 37.63 12.41
CA PRO A 430 -24.79 37.66 12.44
C PRO A 430 -24.20 38.39 11.23
N GLY A 431 -23.24 39.28 11.47
CA GLY A 431 -22.56 40.01 10.39
C GLY A 431 -23.36 41.20 9.81
N GLY A 432 -24.40 41.67 10.51
CA GLY A 432 -25.08 42.92 10.16
C GLY A 432 -24.09 44.06 9.93
N GLY A 433 -24.27 44.81 8.83
CA GLY A 433 -23.39 45.92 8.42
C GLY A 433 -22.25 45.55 7.46
N VAL A 434 -21.92 44.27 7.26
CA VAL A 434 -20.82 43.84 6.36
C VAL A 434 -21.02 44.28 4.90
N SER A 435 -22.24 44.53 4.45
CA SER A 435 -22.50 45.06 3.11
C SER A 435 -21.87 46.42 2.84
N ALA A 436 -21.52 47.20 3.88
CA ALA A 436 -20.74 48.42 3.71
C ALA A 436 -19.31 48.10 3.24
N MET A 437 -18.70 47.05 3.79
CA MET A 437 -17.40 46.56 3.33
C MET A 437 -17.51 46.00 1.90
N ALA A 438 -18.52 45.17 1.61
CA ALA A 438 -18.75 44.65 0.25
C ALA A 438 -18.95 45.78 -0.77
N THR A 439 -19.78 46.77 -0.46
CA THR A 439 -19.98 47.96 -1.31
C THR A 439 -18.69 48.77 -1.51
N THR A 440 -17.85 48.86 -0.47
CA THR A 440 -16.56 49.56 -0.58
C THR A 440 -15.60 48.81 -1.50
N VAL A 441 -15.50 47.48 -1.37
CA VAL A 441 -14.73 46.64 -2.29
C VAL A 441 -15.27 46.74 -3.72
N TYR A 442 -16.60 46.70 -3.89
CA TYR A 442 -17.24 46.81 -5.21
C TYR A 442 -16.88 48.13 -5.90
N ASN A 443 -16.90 49.24 -5.18
CA ASN A 443 -16.54 50.53 -5.77
C ASN A 443 -15.03 50.66 -6.00
N ALA A 444 -14.19 50.15 -5.10
CA ALA A 444 -12.76 50.10 -5.34
C ALA A 444 -12.41 49.26 -6.58
N MET A 445 -13.00 48.06 -6.74
CA MET A 445 -12.79 47.24 -7.93
C MET A 445 -13.40 47.88 -9.20
N PHE A 446 -14.53 48.59 -9.08
CA PHE A 446 -15.14 49.36 -10.16
C PHE A 446 -14.17 50.42 -10.68
N PHE A 447 -13.57 51.23 -9.81
CA PHE A 447 -12.61 52.25 -10.24
C PHE A 447 -11.22 51.70 -10.59
N ALA A 448 -10.85 50.52 -10.08
CA ALA A 448 -9.60 49.85 -10.46
C ALA A 448 -9.63 49.31 -11.91
N GLY A 449 -10.79 49.32 -12.56
CA GLY A 449 -10.93 48.83 -13.92
C GLY A 449 -10.89 47.30 -14.07
N VAL A 450 -10.96 46.54 -12.97
CA VAL A 450 -10.97 45.06 -13.02
C VAL A 450 -12.33 44.50 -13.38
N LYS A 451 -12.36 43.27 -13.91
CA LYS A 451 -13.58 42.61 -14.38
C LYS A 451 -14.42 42.03 -13.22
N PRO A 452 -15.67 42.48 -13.00
CA PRO A 452 -16.60 41.83 -12.09
C PRO A 452 -16.93 40.41 -12.57
N VAL A 453 -17.06 39.47 -11.63
CA VAL A 453 -17.44 38.07 -11.89
C VAL A 453 -18.80 37.78 -11.27
N GLU A 454 -19.05 38.29 -10.07
CA GLU A 454 -20.32 38.14 -9.35
C GLU A 454 -20.51 39.36 -8.46
N HIS A 455 -21.69 39.95 -8.48
CA HIS A 455 -22.13 40.98 -7.54
C HIS A 455 -23.65 41.09 -7.61
N GLY A 456 -24.26 41.60 -6.54
CA GLY A 456 -25.68 41.92 -6.50
C GLY A 456 -25.92 43.10 -5.57
N ALA A 457 -26.85 43.99 -5.95
CA ALA A 457 -27.28 45.08 -5.09
C ALA A 457 -28.24 44.58 -4.00
N HIS A 458 -28.51 45.40 -2.99
CA HIS A 458 -29.65 45.16 -2.10
C HIS A 458 -30.97 45.29 -2.88
N SER A 459 -32.05 44.69 -2.33
CA SER A 459 -33.38 44.80 -2.94
C SER A 459 -33.90 46.24 -2.98
N PHE A 460 -33.70 47.00 -1.90
CA PHE A 460 -34.02 48.42 -1.84
C PHE A 460 -32.76 49.28 -1.67
N TYR A 461 -32.83 50.52 -2.11
CA TYR A 461 -31.72 51.46 -2.07
C TYR A 461 -31.36 51.87 -0.63
N ILE A 462 -30.06 51.95 -0.34
CA ILE A 462 -29.53 52.42 0.94
C ILE A 462 -28.77 53.72 0.71
N GLU A 463 -29.24 54.80 1.35
CA GLU A 463 -28.91 56.18 1.02
C GLU A 463 -27.43 56.55 1.24
N ARG A 464 -26.70 55.78 2.05
CA ARG A 464 -25.26 55.96 2.27
C ARG A 464 -24.39 55.44 1.13
N TYR A 465 -24.94 54.71 0.17
CA TYR A 465 -24.21 54.17 -0.98
C TYR A 465 -24.54 54.95 -2.26
N PRO A 466 -23.64 55.01 -3.24
CA PRO A 466 -24.00 55.58 -4.53
C PRO A 466 -25.04 54.71 -5.24
N ALA A 467 -26.14 55.33 -5.69
CA ALA A 467 -27.21 54.62 -6.42
C ALA A 467 -26.67 53.85 -7.63
N GLY A 468 -27.09 52.59 -7.78
CA GLY A 468 -26.64 51.69 -8.85
C GLY A 468 -25.21 51.15 -8.68
N ARG A 469 -24.48 51.56 -7.64
CA ARG A 469 -23.11 51.09 -7.37
C ARG A 469 -22.95 50.61 -5.93
N GLU A 470 -23.71 49.58 -5.60
CA GLU A 470 -23.59 48.88 -4.33
C GLU A 470 -23.46 47.38 -4.52
N ALA A 471 -22.97 46.71 -3.49
CA ALA A 471 -22.89 45.26 -3.43
C ALA A 471 -23.30 44.76 -2.05
N THR A 472 -24.05 43.68 -2.03
CA THR A 472 -24.33 42.87 -0.85
C THR A 472 -23.76 41.47 -1.02
N VAL A 473 -23.73 40.73 0.07
CA VAL A 473 -23.13 39.39 0.16
C VAL A 473 -23.96 38.55 1.12
N ALA A 474 -24.19 37.30 0.75
CA ALA A 474 -24.88 36.32 1.57
C ALA A 474 -24.11 35.00 1.49
N TRP A 475 -23.69 34.48 2.65
CA TRP A 475 -22.92 33.25 2.71
C TRP A 475 -23.71 32.10 2.07
N GLY A 476 -23.08 31.37 1.15
CA GLY A 476 -23.69 30.25 0.44
C GLY A 476 -24.59 30.61 -0.77
N SER A 477 -25.01 31.86 -0.94
CA SER A 477 -25.96 32.23 -2.01
C SER A 477 -25.58 33.43 -2.89
N LEU A 478 -24.87 34.44 -2.35
CA LEU A 478 -24.43 35.61 -3.13
C LEU A 478 -23.04 36.05 -2.68
N ASP A 479 -22.12 36.19 -3.64
CA ASP A 479 -20.76 36.64 -3.39
C ASP A 479 -20.42 37.90 -4.20
N LEU A 480 -19.38 38.61 -3.75
CA LEU A 480 -18.72 39.66 -4.51
C LEU A 480 -17.39 39.11 -5.03
N LYS A 481 -17.30 38.92 -6.34
CA LYS A 481 -16.13 38.37 -7.01
C LYS A 481 -15.67 39.27 -8.14
N PHE A 482 -14.35 39.36 -8.32
CA PHE A 482 -13.75 39.96 -9.50
C PHE A 482 -12.57 39.12 -9.97
N ARG A 483 -12.27 39.20 -11.27
CA ARG A 483 -11.07 38.60 -11.87
C ARG A 483 -10.00 39.67 -11.99
N ASN A 484 -8.78 39.36 -11.55
CA ASN A 484 -7.63 40.19 -11.88
C ASN A 484 -7.24 39.97 -13.35
N ASP A 485 -7.73 40.82 -14.24
CA ASP A 485 -7.43 40.82 -15.68
C ASP A 485 -6.38 41.87 -16.09
N THR A 486 -5.57 42.35 -15.14
CA THR A 486 -4.56 43.39 -15.37
C THR A 486 -3.22 42.85 -15.87
N GLY A 487 -2.98 41.54 -15.75
CA GLY A 487 -1.71 40.90 -16.09
C GLY A 487 -0.63 41.05 -15.02
N LYS A 488 -0.87 41.79 -13.93
CA LYS A 488 0.04 41.96 -12.79
C LYS A 488 -0.69 41.72 -11.45
N PRO A 489 0.01 41.35 -10.37
CA PRO A 489 -0.60 41.21 -9.05
C PRO A 489 -1.30 42.50 -8.58
N ILE A 490 -2.40 42.34 -7.85
CA ILE A 490 -3.10 43.44 -7.17
C ILE A 490 -3.05 43.18 -5.67
N TYR A 491 -2.63 44.17 -4.89
CA TYR A 491 -2.72 44.16 -3.44
C TYR A 491 -3.95 44.95 -2.99
N ILE A 492 -4.79 44.36 -2.13
CA ILE A 492 -5.95 45.02 -1.55
C ILE A 492 -5.58 45.50 -0.14
N LYS A 493 -5.57 46.83 0.03
CA LYS A 493 -5.47 47.47 1.34
C LYS A 493 -6.87 47.76 1.85
N ALA A 494 -7.17 47.37 3.08
CA ALA A 494 -8.43 47.68 3.74
C ALA A 494 -8.20 48.21 5.15
N SER A 495 -8.95 49.23 5.53
CA SER A 495 -8.90 49.81 6.87
C SER A 495 -10.28 50.35 7.25
N ALA A 496 -10.67 50.17 8.51
CA ALA A 496 -11.91 50.71 9.05
C ALA A 496 -11.65 51.59 10.28
N THR A 497 -12.54 52.55 10.49
CA THR A 497 -12.72 53.31 11.73
C THR A 497 -14.11 53.02 12.28
N ASP A 498 -14.47 53.64 13.41
CA ASP A 498 -15.83 53.52 13.98
C ASP A 498 -16.95 54.10 13.09
N SER A 499 -16.59 54.85 12.05
CA SER A 499 -17.53 55.59 11.20
C SER A 499 -17.26 55.49 9.70
N SER A 500 -16.21 54.79 9.28
CA SER A 500 -15.86 54.66 7.87
C SER A 500 -15.09 53.38 7.56
N VAL A 501 -15.13 52.96 6.31
CA VAL A 501 -14.26 51.90 5.79
C VAL A 501 -13.71 52.31 4.44
N THR A 502 -12.42 52.07 4.24
CA THR A 502 -11.69 52.43 3.02
C THR A 502 -11.04 51.18 2.45
N VAL A 503 -11.19 50.99 1.14
CA VAL A 503 -10.51 49.94 0.37
C VAL A 503 -9.74 50.57 -0.77
N SER A 504 -8.47 50.21 -0.89
CA SER A 504 -7.59 50.67 -1.97
C SER A 504 -7.01 49.48 -2.72
N PHE A 505 -7.01 49.56 -4.04
CA PHE A 505 -6.38 48.58 -4.92
C PHE A 505 -5.02 49.15 -5.33
N LEU A 506 -3.95 48.42 -5.02
CA LEU A 506 -2.57 48.80 -5.31
C LEU A 506 -2.01 47.86 -6.38
N GLY A 507 -1.34 48.39 -7.39
CA GLY A 507 -0.92 47.61 -8.55
C GLY A 507 -0.32 48.47 -9.66
N THR A 508 -0.61 48.09 -10.90
CA THR A 508 -0.35 48.88 -12.11
C THR A 508 -1.70 49.16 -12.78
N LYS A 509 -1.97 50.43 -13.13
CA LYS A 509 -3.21 50.77 -13.83
C LYS A 509 -3.23 50.23 -15.26
N LYS A 510 -4.41 49.76 -15.68
CA LYS A 510 -4.71 49.38 -17.07
C LYS A 510 -5.29 50.54 -17.87
N TYR A 511 -5.90 51.50 -17.17
CA TYR A 511 -6.54 52.67 -17.74
C TYR A 511 -6.16 53.92 -16.92
N ASP A 512 -6.05 55.07 -17.58
CA ASP A 512 -5.68 56.32 -16.92
C ASP A 512 -6.77 56.78 -15.94
N SER A 513 -8.03 56.66 -16.36
CA SER A 513 -9.18 56.88 -15.50
C SER A 513 -10.33 55.92 -15.80
N VAL A 514 -11.10 55.64 -14.76
CA VAL A 514 -12.40 54.97 -14.85
C VAL A 514 -13.41 55.89 -14.15
N GLU A 515 -14.47 56.25 -14.86
CA GLU A 515 -15.48 57.19 -14.40
C GLU A 515 -16.83 56.49 -14.25
N ALA A 516 -17.66 57.00 -13.34
CA ALA A 516 -19.04 56.55 -13.16
C ALA A 516 -19.99 57.67 -13.63
N VAL A 517 -20.82 57.38 -14.63
CA VAL A 517 -21.85 58.31 -15.14
C VAL A 517 -23.22 57.72 -14.80
N ALA A 518 -23.89 58.31 -13.81
CA ALA A 518 -25.22 57.87 -13.40
C ALA A 518 -26.30 58.53 -14.28
N GLY A 519 -27.23 57.73 -14.78
CA GLY A 519 -28.45 58.19 -15.41
C GLY A 519 -29.49 58.69 -14.38
N PRO A 520 -30.64 59.21 -14.86
CA PRO A 520 -31.74 59.59 -13.99
C PRO A 520 -32.34 58.36 -13.30
N ARG A 521 -33.00 58.58 -12.15
CA ARG A 521 -33.90 57.58 -11.55
C ARG A 521 -35.18 57.51 -12.39
N THR A 522 -35.59 56.30 -12.75
CA THR A 522 -36.84 56.04 -13.49
C THR A 522 -37.74 55.09 -12.71
N ASP A 523 -38.97 54.87 -13.16
CA ASP A 523 -39.89 53.86 -12.63
C ASP A 523 -40.11 53.96 -11.10
N LEU A 524 -40.28 55.21 -10.64
CA LEU A 524 -40.46 55.54 -9.22
C LEU A 524 -41.69 54.83 -8.65
N THR A 525 -41.49 54.08 -7.56
CA THR A 525 -42.53 53.34 -6.86
C THR A 525 -42.58 53.78 -5.39
N GLN A 526 -43.76 54.18 -4.91
CA GLN A 526 -43.94 54.64 -3.53
C GLN A 526 -43.96 53.48 -2.53
N PRO A 527 -43.42 53.66 -1.32
CA PRO A 527 -43.45 52.65 -0.27
C PRO A 527 -44.84 52.45 0.34
N ALA A 528 -45.16 51.21 0.70
CA ALA A 528 -46.33 50.89 1.49
C ALA A 528 -46.08 51.08 2.99
N LYS A 529 -47.14 51.01 3.79
CA LYS A 529 -47.08 50.98 5.26
C LYS A 529 -47.37 49.58 5.78
N ARG A 530 -46.59 49.13 6.76
CA ARG A 530 -46.73 47.84 7.43
C ARG A 530 -46.65 48.02 8.94
N GLU A 531 -47.48 47.27 9.65
CA GLU A 531 -47.41 47.19 11.12
C GLU A 531 -46.73 45.88 11.52
N GLY A 532 -45.85 45.95 12.51
CA GLY A 532 -45.20 44.79 13.12
C GLY A 532 -45.36 44.81 14.64
N THR A 533 -45.39 43.63 15.24
CA THR A 533 -45.53 43.44 16.70
C THR A 533 -44.34 42.66 17.28
N GLY A 534 -44.14 42.79 18.59
CA GLY A 534 -43.19 42.00 19.36
C GLY A 534 -41.72 42.46 19.30
N LYS A 535 -40.88 41.81 20.11
CA LYS A 535 -39.47 42.20 20.34
C LYS A 535 -38.55 42.05 19.11
N ALA A 536 -39.00 41.33 18.09
CA ALA A 536 -38.26 41.12 16.84
C ALA A 536 -38.56 42.18 15.77
N CYS A 537 -39.54 43.07 16.00
CA CYS A 537 -39.86 44.15 15.08
C CYS A 537 -38.79 45.25 15.13
N VAL A 538 -38.22 45.60 13.98
CA VAL A 538 -37.27 46.70 13.84
C VAL A 538 -37.92 47.82 13.03
N PRO A 539 -38.06 49.05 13.58
CA PRO A 539 -38.62 50.18 12.85
C PRO A 539 -37.86 50.45 11.55
N GLN A 540 -38.61 50.68 10.46
CA GLN A 540 -38.04 50.91 9.13
C GLN A 540 -38.65 52.18 8.51
N PRO A 541 -37.84 53.20 8.18
CA PRO A 541 -38.35 54.40 7.52
C PRO A 541 -38.66 54.14 6.04
N PRO A 542 -39.67 54.82 5.47
CA PRO A 542 -40.02 54.65 4.06
C PRO A 542 -38.93 55.16 3.11
N LEU A 543 -38.81 54.55 1.93
CA LEU A 543 -38.06 55.10 0.78
C LEU A 543 -38.65 54.60 -0.54
N GLU A 544 -38.69 55.48 -1.54
CA GLU A 544 -39.13 55.14 -2.89
C GLU A 544 -38.22 54.10 -3.58
N GLY A 545 -38.83 53.18 -4.32
CA GLY A 545 -38.15 52.30 -5.27
C GLY A 545 -37.96 53.01 -6.61
N PHE A 546 -36.96 52.58 -7.38
CA PHE A 546 -36.64 53.15 -8.69
C PHE A 546 -35.68 52.27 -9.49
N ASP A 547 -35.63 52.50 -10.79
CA ASP A 547 -34.62 51.98 -11.70
C ASP A 547 -33.51 53.01 -11.91
N ILE A 548 -32.26 52.54 -12.05
CA ILE A 548 -31.13 53.39 -12.41
C ILE A 548 -30.15 52.64 -13.30
N SER A 549 -29.58 53.36 -14.28
CA SER A 549 -28.45 52.88 -15.08
C SER A 549 -27.19 53.68 -14.72
N VAL A 550 -26.07 53.00 -14.54
CA VAL A 550 -24.76 53.61 -14.31
C VAL A 550 -23.76 53.10 -15.33
N ASP A 551 -23.19 54.02 -16.11
CA ASP A 551 -22.12 53.71 -17.04
C ASP A 551 -20.77 53.78 -16.34
N ARG A 552 -19.96 52.73 -16.53
CA ARG A 552 -18.53 52.67 -16.22
C ARG A 552 -17.74 53.00 -17.48
N VAL A 553 -17.13 54.17 -17.50
CA VAL A 553 -16.43 54.71 -18.68
C VAL A 553 -14.93 54.61 -18.45
N PHE A 554 -14.21 53.96 -19.36
CA PHE A 554 -12.77 53.75 -19.27
C PHE A 554 -12.07 54.70 -20.24
N LYS A 555 -11.04 55.40 -19.79
CA LYS A 555 -10.30 56.35 -20.62
C LYS A 555 -8.79 56.11 -20.59
N ASN A 556 -8.17 56.29 -21.76
CA ASN A 556 -6.73 56.41 -21.95
C ASN A 556 -6.45 57.68 -22.74
N ASP A 557 -5.45 58.46 -22.33
CA ASP A 557 -5.10 59.75 -22.93
C ASP A 557 -6.31 60.70 -23.05
N GLY A 558 -7.25 60.61 -22.10
CA GLY A 558 -8.50 61.37 -22.08
C GLY A 558 -9.60 60.87 -23.05
N VAL A 559 -9.31 59.86 -23.87
CA VAL A 559 -10.25 59.28 -24.85
C VAL A 559 -10.97 58.09 -24.26
N GLU A 560 -12.28 58.00 -24.47
CA GLU A 560 -13.07 56.81 -24.09
C GLU A 560 -12.66 55.59 -24.92
N VAL A 561 -12.19 54.54 -24.26
CA VAL A 561 -11.76 53.29 -24.89
C VAL A 561 -12.75 52.14 -24.66
N LYS A 562 -13.62 52.27 -23.66
CA LYS A 562 -14.63 51.26 -23.30
C LYS A 562 -15.74 51.87 -22.45
N ARG A 563 -16.95 51.31 -22.56
CA ARG A 563 -18.11 51.62 -21.71
C ARG A 563 -18.83 50.34 -21.30
N GLU A 564 -19.23 50.25 -20.03
CA GLU A 564 -20.07 49.18 -19.49
C GLU A 564 -21.26 49.79 -18.76
N THR A 565 -22.49 49.43 -19.15
CA THR A 565 -23.71 49.92 -18.49
C THR A 565 -24.23 48.91 -17.49
N TYR A 566 -24.39 49.32 -16.24
CA TYR A 566 -24.98 48.53 -15.16
C TYR A 566 -26.38 49.04 -14.86
N LYS A 567 -27.36 48.13 -14.84
CA LYS A 567 -28.75 48.46 -14.50
C LYS A 567 -29.09 47.87 -13.14
N THR A 568 -29.74 48.65 -12.30
CA THR A 568 -30.19 48.21 -10.98
C THR A 568 -31.64 48.62 -10.80
N HIS A 569 -32.46 47.65 -10.39
CA HIS A 569 -33.84 47.85 -9.95
C HIS A 569 -33.87 47.84 -8.43
N TYR A 570 -34.44 48.88 -7.82
CA TYR A 570 -34.69 48.95 -6.39
C TYR A 570 -36.18 48.89 -6.10
N THR A 571 -36.58 47.90 -5.30
CA THR A 571 -37.92 47.86 -4.71
C THR A 571 -38.08 48.98 -3.67
N PRO A 572 -39.28 49.51 -3.44
CA PRO A 572 -39.50 50.47 -2.36
C PRO A 572 -39.20 49.85 -0.99
N ARG A 573 -38.69 50.68 -0.08
CA ARG A 573 -38.51 50.32 1.34
C ARG A 573 -39.77 50.74 2.08
N ASP A 574 -40.64 49.78 2.38
CA ASP A 574 -41.89 50.04 3.09
C ASP A 574 -41.63 50.61 4.51
N GLU A 575 -42.53 51.48 4.96
CA GLU A 575 -42.56 51.95 6.34
C GLU A 575 -42.98 50.79 7.25
N VAL A 576 -42.18 50.47 8.27
CA VAL A 576 -42.54 49.50 9.31
C VAL A 576 -42.64 50.22 10.64
N THR A 577 -43.85 50.28 11.18
CA THR A 577 -44.12 50.75 12.54
C THR A 577 -44.22 49.56 13.49
N CYS A 578 -43.51 49.62 14.60
CA CYS A 578 -43.54 48.56 15.62
C CYS A 578 -44.46 48.97 16.77
N THR A 579 -45.47 48.16 17.06
CA THR A 579 -46.35 48.32 18.22
C THR A 579 -45.97 47.31 19.32
N ALA A 580 -46.17 47.70 20.59
CA ALA A 580 -45.96 46.81 21.71
C ALA A 580 -47.01 45.69 21.71
N ASP A 581 -46.63 44.48 22.13
CA ASP A 581 -47.56 43.35 22.22
C ASP A 581 -48.76 43.72 23.10
N PRO A 582 -50.01 43.43 22.69
CA PRO A 582 -51.22 43.70 23.50
C PRO A 582 -51.32 42.90 24.81
N GLU A 583 -50.37 42.02 25.13
CA GLU A 583 -50.42 41.14 26.31
C GLU A 583 -49.22 41.32 27.25
N GLU A 584 -49.15 42.47 27.91
CA GLU A 584 -48.59 42.56 29.27
C GLU A 584 -49.36 43.62 30.05
N LYS A 585 -50.65 43.37 30.30
CA LYS A 585 -51.38 44.11 31.33
C LYS A 585 -50.78 43.74 32.70
N PRO A 586 -50.37 44.72 33.53
CA PRO A 586 -49.96 44.44 34.90
C PRO A 586 -51.12 43.77 35.65
N LYS A 587 -50.86 42.65 36.33
CA LYS A 587 -51.79 42.10 37.31
C LYS A 587 -51.91 43.11 38.45
N ASP A 588 -53.09 43.70 38.59
CA ASP A 588 -53.48 44.50 39.74
C ASP A 588 -53.13 43.77 41.05
N ALA A 589 -52.15 44.29 41.77
CA ALA A 589 -52.01 44.04 43.20
C ALA A 589 -52.96 45.01 43.91
N GLY A 590 -54.19 44.56 44.14
CA GLY A 590 -55.12 45.25 45.02
C GLY A 590 -54.58 45.33 46.44
N GLY A 591 -54.77 46.48 47.08
CA GLY A 591 -54.69 46.64 48.53
C GLY A 591 -53.69 47.70 49.00
N ALA A 592 -54.09 48.96 48.96
CA ALA A 592 -53.57 49.95 49.89
C ALA A 592 -54.75 50.76 50.44
N ALA A 593 -54.94 50.60 51.74
CA ALA A 593 -55.91 51.33 52.55
C ALA A 593 -55.55 52.81 52.63
N ASP A 594 -56.60 53.63 52.66
CA ASP A 594 -56.59 55.06 52.97
C ASP A 594 -55.82 55.38 54.25
N VAL A 595 -54.93 56.38 54.17
CA VAL A 595 -54.60 57.28 55.28
C VAL A 595 -54.42 58.70 54.71
N PRO A 596 -55.21 59.69 55.13
CA PRO A 596 -55.09 61.07 54.66
C PRO A 596 -54.01 61.87 55.42
N GLU A 597 -53.54 62.91 54.73
CA GLU A 597 -52.46 63.83 55.03
C GLU A 597 -52.48 64.49 56.42
N GLY A 598 -51.29 64.77 56.94
CA GLY A 598 -51.07 65.61 58.10
C GLY A 598 -49.68 66.27 58.12
N ARG A 599 -49.66 67.53 57.62
CA ARG A 599 -48.66 68.62 57.78
C ARG A 599 -47.41 68.66 56.91
#